data_AF-A0A958SY12-F1
#
_entry.id   AF-A0A958SY12-F1
#
_cell.length_a   1.000
_cell.length_b   1.000
_cell.length_c   1.000
_cell.angle_alpha   90.00
_cell.angle_beta   90.00
_cell.angle_gamma   90.00
#
_symmetry.space_group_name_H-M   'P 1'
#
loop_
_entity.id
_entity.type
_entity.pdbx_description
1 polymer ?
#
loop_
_entity_poly.entity_id
_entity_poly.type
_entity_poly.pdbx_seq_one_letter_code
_entity_poly.pdbx_strand_id
1 'polypeptide(L)'
;IVDVAGKNNGFWFSAAKVNGEQQVNFAYEIVSESYIPMLDIKFVEGRNFSDKHPSDPTHSIIVNESFVKEAGWKNPIGETVDFWYNEGEKYTVIGVVEDYHFYALNQRISSQIFLMKPESSFGEALIKIKPNGATDALNHIAATFKQVFPVNPYSYVFKDDQNKREYEAEAKWKQIMLFSAILTIFISCIGL
;
A
#
# COMPACT_ATOMS: atom_id res chain seq x y z
N ILE A 1 8.24 8.94 18.38
CA ILE A 1 7.42 8.05 17.52
C ILE A 1 5.96 8.36 17.81
N VAL A 2 5.13 8.46 16.78
CA VAL A 2 3.69 8.75 16.89
C VAL A 2 2.89 7.47 16.72
N ASP A 3 3.27 6.66 15.72
CA ASP A 3 2.56 5.43 15.37
C ASP A 3 3.50 4.46 14.64
N VAL A 4 3.15 3.17 14.65
CA VAL A 4 3.91 2.09 14.01
C VAL A 4 2.93 1.12 13.35
N ALA A 5 3.16 0.79 12.09
CA ALA A 5 2.41 -0.23 11.37
C ALA A 5 3.35 -1.21 10.66
N GLY A 6 3.13 -2.50 10.87
CA GLY A 6 3.81 -3.57 10.15
C GLY A 6 3.16 -3.84 8.79
N LYS A 7 3.98 -4.13 7.78
CA LYS A 7 3.55 -4.69 6.49
C LYS A 7 4.51 -5.76 5.98
N ASN A 8 4.11 -6.56 4.99
CA ASN A 8 5.03 -7.40 4.23
C ASN A 8 6.03 -6.54 3.40
N ASN A 9 7.20 -7.11 3.12
CA ASN A 9 8.19 -6.48 2.24
C ASN A 9 7.87 -6.77 0.77
N GLY A 10 8.04 -5.78 -0.10
CA GLY A 10 7.87 -5.89 -1.54
C GLY A 10 6.42 -5.84 -2.02
N PHE A 11 6.24 -5.96 -3.34
CA PHE A 11 4.94 -5.96 -3.99
C PHE A 11 4.51 -7.38 -4.30
N TRP A 12 3.37 -7.77 -3.78
CA TRP A 12 2.84 -9.11 -3.93
C TRP A 12 1.59 -9.04 -4.80
N PHE A 13 1.53 -9.92 -5.80
CA PHE A 13 0.44 -10.01 -6.75
C PHE A 13 -0.12 -11.41 -6.74
N SER A 14 -1.43 -11.50 -6.91
CA SER A 14 -2.14 -12.76 -6.98
C SER A 14 -3.38 -12.61 -7.85
N ALA A 15 -4.04 -13.73 -8.08
CA ALA A 15 -5.39 -13.76 -8.61
C ALA A 15 -6.35 -14.41 -7.62
N ALA A 16 -7.63 -14.17 -7.76
CA ALA A 16 -8.65 -14.91 -7.03
C ALA A 16 -9.82 -15.19 -7.95
N LYS A 17 -10.49 -16.29 -7.65
CA LYS A 17 -11.80 -16.55 -8.20
C LYS A 17 -12.83 -15.84 -7.33
N VAL A 18 -13.62 -15.01 -8.00
CA VAL A 18 -14.77 -14.32 -7.46
C VAL A 18 -16.02 -14.89 -8.12
N ASN A 19 -17.08 -15.10 -7.34
CA ASN A 19 -18.34 -15.70 -7.83
C ASN A 19 -18.16 -17.08 -8.50
N GLY A 20 -17.13 -17.84 -8.13
CA GLY A 20 -16.86 -19.18 -8.65
C GLY A 20 -16.21 -19.28 -10.03
N GLU A 21 -16.29 -18.23 -10.87
CA GLU A 21 -15.81 -18.28 -12.26
C GLU A 21 -14.93 -17.09 -12.67
N GLN A 22 -15.13 -15.90 -12.08
CA GLN A 22 -14.43 -14.70 -12.54
C GLN A 22 -13.06 -14.58 -11.87
N GLN A 23 -12.01 -14.54 -12.68
CA GLN A 23 -10.66 -14.28 -12.19
C GLN A 23 -10.40 -12.77 -12.08
N VAL A 24 -10.05 -12.31 -10.88
CA VAL A 24 -9.62 -10.94 -10.60
C VAL A 24 -8.15 -10.95 -10.20
N ASN A 25 -7.32 -10.17 -10.87
CA ASN A 25 -5.91 -9.97 -10.49
C ASN A 25 -5.84 -8.81 -9.50
N PHE A 26 -5.08 -8.98 -8.42
CA PHE A 26 -4.94 -7.95 -7.40
C PHE A 26 -3.54 -7.91 -6.81
N ALA A 27 -3.17 -6.73 -6.35
CA ALA A 27 -2.08 -6.58 -5.40
C ALA A 27 -2.57 -6.95 -4.00
N TYR A 28 -1.71 -7.53 -3.17
CA TYR A 28 -2.06 -7.75 -1.77
C TYR A 28 -0.97 -7.36 -0.81
N GLU A 29 -1.38 -6.91 0.37
CA GLU A 29 -0.49 -6.56 1.46
C GLU A 29 -0.92 -7.30 2.73
N ILE A 30 0.06 -7.87 3.42
CA ILE A 30 -0.12 -8.37 4.78
C ILE A 30 0.15 -7.20 5.71
N VAL A 31 -0.85 -6.75 6.43
CA VAL A 31 -0.80 -5.52 7.23
C VAL A 31 -1.22 -5.76 8.67
N SER A 32 -0.65 -4.97 9.57
CA SER A 32 -1.15 -4.84 10.95
C SER A 32 -2.42 -3.97 11.01
N GLU A 33 -3.18 -4.08 12.10
CA GLU A 33 -4.41 -3.30 12.30
C GLU A 33 -4.20 -1.78 12.25
N SER A 34 -3.00 -1.29 12.58
CA SER A 34 -2.65 0.14 12.56
C SER A 34 -2.33 0.68 11.16
N TYR A 35 -2.16 -0.17 10.14
CA TYR A 35 -1.71 0.27 8.82
C TYR A 35 -2.66 1.22 8.11
N ILE A 36 -3.92 0.81 7.95
CA ILE A 36 -4.97 1.61 7.30
C ILE A 36 -5.18 2.95 8.01
N PRO A 37 -5.36 3.02 9.35
CA PRO A 37 -5.53 4.31 10.03
C PRO A 37 -4.26 5.16 10.03
N MET A 38 -3.07 4.56 10.07
CA MET A 38 -1.79 5.30 10.03
C MET A 38 -1.62 6.04 8.70
N LEU A 39 -2.06 5.43 7.60
CA LEU A 39 -2.05 6.00 6.25
C LEU A 39 -3.25 6.90 5.93
N ASP A 40 -4.19 7.05 6.88
CA ASP A 40 -5.42 7.83 6.71
C ASP A 40 -6.26 7.37 5.49
N ILE A 41 -6.24 6.06 5.24
CA ILE A 41 -7.06 5.45 4.19
C ILE A 41 -8.50 5.35 4.70
N LYS A 42 -9.44 5.93 3.96
CA LYS A 42 -10.84 6.01 4.36
C LYS A 42 -11.59 4.73 4.02
N PHE A 43 -12.51 4.35 4.90
CA PHE A 43 -13.48 3.30 4.62
C PHE A 43 -14.70 3.86 3.89
N VAL A 44 -15.09 3.17 2.82
CA VAL A 44 -16.36 3.35 2.13
C VAL A 44 -17.46 2.57 2.87
N GLU A 45 -17.17 1.34 3.26
CA GLU A 45 -18.11 0.44 3.94
C GLU A 45 -17.37 -0.56 4.85
N GLY A 46 -18.07 -1.07 5.87
CA GLY A 46 -17.56 -2.12 6.74
C GLY A 46 -16.63 -1.59 7.83
N ARG A 47 -15.59 -2.37 8.17
CA ARG A 47 -14.71 -2.09 9.31
C ARG A 47 -13.25 -2.46 9.05
N ASN A 48 -12.38 -1.91 9.89
CA ASN A 48 -10.98 -2.34 9.96
C ASN A 48 -10.83 -3.69 10.69
N PHE A 49 -9.62 -4.26 10.58
CA PHE A 49 -9.18 -5.35 11.44
C PHE A 49 -9.22 -4.95 12.92
N SER A 50 -9.51 -5.92 13.79
CA SER A 50 -9.46 -5.72 15.23
C SER A 50 -9.11 -6.99 15.97
N ASP A 51 -8.28 -6.87 16.99
CA ASP A 51 -7.98 -7.94 17.94
C ASP A 51 -9.23 -8.51 18.66
N LYS A 52 -10.35 -7.78 18.65
CA LYS A 52 -11.62 -8.23 19.21
C LYS A 52 -12.29 -9.33 18.37
N HIS A 53 -11.82 -9.56 17.15
CA HIS A 53 -12.38 -10.53 16.21
C HIS A 53 -11.35 -11.62 15.87
N PRO A 54 -11.41 -12.80 16.52
CA PRO A 54 -10.44 -13.88 16.31
C PRO A 54 -10.36 -14.43 14.87
N SER A 55 -11.37 -14.17 14.04
CA SER A 55 -11.41 -14.55 12.62
C SER A 55 -10.65 -13.58 11.70
N ASP A 56 -10.36 -12.37 12.17
CA ASP A 56 -9.69 -11.35 11.36
C ASP A 56 -8.30 -11.79 10.87
N PRO A 57 -7.44 -12.39 11.70
CA PRO A 57 -6.11 -12.85 11.28
C PRO A 57 -6.09 -14.08 10.37
N THR A 58 -7.23 -14.71 10.10
CA THR A 58 -7.26 -16.02 9.42
C THR A 58 -8.17 -16.05 8.20
N HIS A 59 -9.32 -15.37 8.23
CA HIS A 59 -10.35 -15.49 7.21
C HIS A 59 -10.95 -14.15 6.77
N SER A 60 -10.40 -13.01 7.18
CA SER A 60 -10.96 -11.71 6.84
C SER A 60 -10.04 -10.90 5.94
N ILE A 61 -10.62 -10.19 4.99
CA ILE A 61 -9.93 -9.28 4.09
C ILE A 61 -10.63 -7.93 3.99
N ILE A 62 -9.84 -6.91 3.68
CA ILE A 62 -10.33 -5.59 3.31
C ILE A 62 -9.92 -5.36 1.85
N VAL A 63 -10.80 -4.77 1.05
CA VAL A 63 -10.57 -4.54 -0.38
C VAL A 63 -10.77 -3.07 -0.74
N ASN A 64 -10.26 -2.61 -1.88
CA ASN A 64 -10.55 -1.26 -2.37
C ASN A 64 -11.77 -1.22 -3.32
N GLU A 65 -12.23 0.00 -3.64
CA GLU A 65 -13.32 0.24 -4.60
C GLU A 65 -13.05 -0.39 -5.97
N SER A 66 -11.81 -0.31 -6.47
CA SER A 66 -11.42 -0.93 -7.74
C SER A 66 -11.63 -2.45 -7.73
N PHE A 67 -11.29 -3.13 -6.63
CA PHE A 67 -11.55 -4.57 -6.49
C PHE A 67 -13.04 -4.88 -6.53
N VAL A 68 -13.87 -4.15 -5.78
CA VAL A 68 -15.34 -4.33 -5.76
C VAL A 68 -15.94 -4.15 -7.15
N LYS A 69 -15.45 -3.14 -7.89
CA LYS A 69 -15.88 -2.86 -9.25
C LYS A 69 -15.49 -3.97 -10.23
N GLU A 70 -14.26 -4.47 -10.16
CA GLU A 70 -13.81 -5.58 -11.00
C GLU A 70 -14.54 -6.89 -10.65
N ALA A 71 -14.80 -7.14 -9.37
CA ALA A 71 -15.58 -8.26 -8.87
C ALA A 71 -17.07 -8.21 -9.26
N GLY A 72 -17.57 -7.06 -9.71
CA GLY A 72 -18.97 -6.86 -10.10
C GLY A 72 -19.95 -6.91 -8.93
N TRP A 73 -19.48 -6.69 -7.71
CA TRP A 73 -20.31 -6.77 -6.51
C TRP A 73 -21.12 -5.50 -6.27
N LYS A 74 -22.35 -5.68 -5.79
CA LYS A 74 -23.21 -4.58 -5.32
C LYS A 74 -23.19 -4.43 -3.80
N ASN A 75 -23.07 -5.54 -3.08
CA ASN A 75 -22.97 -5.58 -1.62
C ASN A 75 -21.69 -6.37 -1.28
N PRO A 76 -20.53 -5.70 -1.19
CA PRO A 76 -19.24 -6.38 -1.08
C PRO A 76 -19.00 -7.01 0.30
N ILE A 77 -19.61 -6.48 1.36
CA ILE A 77 -19.41 -6.99 2.72
C ILE A 77 -20.03 -8.39 2.87
N GLY A 78 -19.25 -9.34 3.37
CA GLY A 78 -19.64 -10.73 3.53
C GLY A 78 -19.39 -11.61 2.29
N GLU A 79 -19.00 -11.02 1.15
CA GLU A 79 -18.60 -11.78 -0.03
C GLU A 79 -17.30 -12.54 0.23
N THR A 80 -17.13 -13.66 -0.47
CA THR A 80 -15.96 -14.53 -0.31
C THR A 80 -15.04 -14.49 -1.52
N VAL A 81 -13.74 -14.44 -1.26
CA VAL A 81 -12.67 -14.48 -2.25
C VAL A 81 -11.86 -15.77 -2.05
N ASP A 82 -11.67 -16.52 -3.14
CA ASP A 82 -10.89 -17.77 -3.15
C ASP A 82 -9.54 -17.51 -3.84
N PHE A 83 -8.47 -17.50 -3.05
CA PHE A 83 -7.12 -17.21 -3.53
C PHE A 83 -6.61 -18.40 -4.36
N TRP A 84 -6.18 -18.13 -5.60
CA TRP A 84 -5.86 -19.19 -6.57
C TRP A 84 -4.80 -20.21 -6.10
N TYR A 85 -3.89 -19.80 -5.20
CA TYR A 85 -2.77 -20.63 -4.73
C TYR A 85 -3.06 -21.41 -3.44
N ASN A 86 -4.18 -21.13 -2.76
CA ASN A 86 -4.60 -21.78 -1.52
C ASN A 86 -6.01 -22.36 -1.71
N GLU A 87 -6.13 -23.41 -2.53
CA GLU A 87 -7.40 -24.11 -2.76
C GLU A 87 -8.04 -24.52 -1.43
N GLY A 88 -9.16 -23.89 -1.09
CA GLY A 88 -9.95 -24.16 0.12
C GLY A 88 -9.91 -23.07 1.20
N GLU A 89 -8.97 -22.11 1.14
CA GLU A 89 -9.00 -20.94 2.04
C GLU A 89 -9.84 -19.81 1.45
N LYS A 90 -11.06 -19.70 1.95
CA LYS A 90 -11.97 -18.59 1.59
C LYS A 90 -11.79 -17.44 2.55
N TYR A 91 -11.57 -16.26 1.98
CA TYR A 91 -11.47 -15.01 2.73
C TYR A 91 -12.78 -14.22 2.58
N THR A 92 -13.29 -13.71 3.70
CA THR A 92 -14.53 -12.92 3.76
C THR A 92 -14.19 -11.44 3.76
N VAL A 93 -14.86 -10.67 2.91
CA VAL A 93 -14.71 -9.21 2.87
C VAL A 93 -15.40 -8.59 4.07
N ILE A 94 -14.64 -7.90 4.92
CA ILE A 94 -15.14 -7.22 6.13
C ILE A 94 -15.12 -5.70 6.02
N GLY A 95 -14.46 -5.16 5.00
CA GLY A 95 -14.33 -3.73 4.79
C GLY A 95 -13.97 -3.38 3.34
N VAL A 96 -14.42 -2.21 2.92
CA VAL A 96 -14.07 -1.60 1.64
C VAL A 96 -13.47 -0.23 1.92
N VAL A 97 -12.28 0.02 1.35
CA VAL A 97 -11.59 1.31 1.44
C VAL A 97 -11.66 2.08 0.13
N GLU A 98 -11.57 3.41 0.23
CA GLU A 98 -11.47 4.30 -0.93
C GLU A 98 -10.22 3.96 -1.75
N ASP A 99 -10.32 4.12 -3.07
CA ASP A 99 -9.17 4.01 -3.95
C ASP A 99 -8.10 5.06 -3.60
N TYR A 100 -6.88 4.59 -3.34
CA TYR A 100 -5.71 5.45 -3.10
C TYR A 100 -4.52 4.99 -3.92
N HIS A 101 -3.55 5.88 -4.11
CA HIS A 101 -2.32 5.54 -4.82
C HIS A 101 -1.33 4.82 -3.90
N PHE A 102 -1.36 3.49 -3.96
CA PHE A 102 -0.37 2.63 -3.30
C PHE A 102 0.88 2.36 -4.17
N TYR A 103 0.83 2.72 -5.46
CA TYR A 103 1.96 2.85 -6.37
C TYR A 103 2.29 4.32 -6.66
N ALA A 104 3.23 4.55 -7.57
CA ALA A 104 3.48 5.87 -8.13
C ALA A 104 2.19 6.49 -8.71
N LEU A 105 2.01 7.80 -8.52
CA LEU A 105 0.85 8.57 -9.00
C LEU A 105 0.60 8.48 -10.52
N ASN A 106 1.60 8.11 -11.30
CA ASN A 106 1.47 7.92 -12.75
C ASN A 106 0.84 6.57 -13.14
N GLN A 107 0.67 5.65 -12.17
CA GLN A 107 0.04 4.36 -12.39
C GLN A 107 -1.45 4.43 -12.07
N ARG A 108 -2.22 3.68 -12.85
CA ARG A 108 -3.64 3.49 -12.57
C ARG A 108 -3.81 2.71 -11.28
N ILE A 109 -4.74 3.15 -10.43
CA ILE A 109 -5.15 2.40 -9.24
C ILE A 109 -5.74 1.06 -9.69
N SER A 110 -5.22 -0.03 -9.14
CA SER A 110 -5.65 -1.39 -9.43
C SER A 110 -6.32 -2.03 -8.21
N SER A 111 -6.95 -3.18 -8.44
CA SER A 111 -7.54 -4.02 -7.40
C SER A 111 -6.51 -4.36 -6.31
N GLN A 112 -6.86 -4.12 -5.05
CA GLN A 112 -6.00 -4.33 -3.90
C GLN A 112 -6.76 -5.07 -2.78
N ILE A 113 -6.07 -6.00 -2.13
CA ILE A 113 -6.53 -6.71 -0.95
C ILE A 113 -5.57 -6.50 0.22
N PHE A 114 -6.10 -6.27 1.41
CA PHE A 114 -5.39 -6.32 2.67
C PHE A 114 -5.78 -7.58 3.43
N LEU A 115 -4.80 -8.24 4.01
CA LEU A 115 -4.98 -9.35 4.93
C LEU A 115 -4.12 -9.16 6.18
N MET A 116 -4.54 -9.77 7.27
CA MET A 116 -3.73 -9.88 8.48
C MET A 116 -3.29 -11.33 8.62
N LYS A 117 -1.97 -11.58 8.71
CA LYS A 117 -1.40 -12.91 8.95
C LYS A 117 -0.31 -12.80 10.00
N PRO A 118 -0.64 -12.87 11.31
CA PRO A 118 0.33 -12.65 12.39
C PRO A 118 1.42 -13.74 12.44
N GLU A 119 1.15 -14.92 11.90
CA GLU A 119 2.18 -15.97 11.73
C GLU A 119 3.14 -15.71 10.57
N SER A 120 2.77 -14.83 9.63
CA SER A 120 3.67 -14.40 8.56
C SER A 120 4.54 -13.26 9.08
N SER A 121 5.86 -13.40 8.91
CA SER A 121 6.81 -12.36 9.29
C SER A 121 6.48 -11.05 8.55
N PHE A 122 6.13 -9.99 9.31
CA PHE A 122 6.15 -8.63 8.77
C PHE A 122 7.56 -8.35 8.24
N GLY A 123 7.65 -7.87 7.01
CA GLY A 123 8.91 -7.63 6.34
C GLY A 123 9.41 -6.19 6.49
N GLU A 124 8.50 -5.26 6.73
CA GLU A 124 8.78 -3.83 6.91
C GLU A 124 7.91 -3.23 8.02
N ALA A 125 8.41 -2.17 8.64
CA ALA A 125 7.66 -1.38 9.62
C ALA A 125 7.63 0.09 9.18
N LEU A 126 6.43 0.62 8.98
CA LEU A 126 6.19 2.04 8.81
C LEU A 126 6.19 2.67 10.20
N ILE A 127 6.96 3.74 10.36
CA ILE A 127 7.06 4.45 11.63
C ILE A 127 6.80 5.94 11.39
N LYS A 128 5.75 6.48 12.03
CA LYS A 128 5.41 7.90 11.96
C LYS A 128 6.21 8.64 13.02
N ILE A 129 7.00 9.61 12.59
CA ILE A 129 7.87 10.40 13.47
C ILE A 129 7.30 11.82 13.62
N LYS A 130 7.49 12.42 14.80
CA LYS A 130 7.07 13.82 15.03
C LYS A 130 7.93 14.78 14.19
N PRO A 131 7.35 15.89 13.69
CA PRO A 131 8.14 16.96 13.09
C PRO A 131 9.27 17.39 14.03
N ASN A 132 10.48 17.62 13.48
CA ASN A 132 11.69 18.03 14.20
C ASN A 132 12.27 17.04 15.23
N GLY A 133 11.78 15.79 15.28
CA GLY A 133 12.27 14.74 16.19
C GLY A 133 12.99 13.59 15.51
N ALA A 134 13.43 13.77 14.26
CA ALA A 134 13.95 12.69 13.42
C ALA A 134 15.21 12.03 14.00
N THR A 135 16.20 12.81 14.43
CA THR A 135 17.47 12.29 14.96
C THR A 135 17.27 11.42 16.19
N ASP A 136 16.52 11.90 17.17
CA ASP A 136 16.25 11.15 18.41
C ASP A 136 15.41 9.89 18.14
N ALA A 137 14.42 9.99 17.24
CA ALA A 137 13.62 8.84 16.84
C ALA A 137 14.46 7.77 16.14
N LEU A 138 15.32 8.15 15.19
CA LEU A 138 16.20 7.21 14.50
C LEU A 138 17.18 6.52 15.45
N ASN A 139 17.77 7.25 16.40
CA ASN A 139 18.64 6.67 17.42
C ASN A 139 17.90 5.66 18.28
N HIS A 140 16.68 6.00 18.72
CA HIS A 140 15.86 5.12 19.53
C HIS A 140 15.41 3.86 18.77
N ILE A 141 15.00 4.01 17.51
CA ILE A 141 14.62 2.89 16.64
C ILE A 141 15.82 1.98 16.39
N ALA A 142 16.99 2.54 16.08
CA ALA A 142 18.22 1.77 15.85
C ALA A 142 18.64 0.97 17.09
N ALA A 143 18.57 1.58 18.27
CA ALA A 143 18.88 0.90 19.53
C ALA A 143 17.90 -0.25 19.81
N THR A 144 16.60 -0.01 19.65
CA THR A 144 15.55 -1.02 19.85
C THR A 144 15.68 -2.16 18.84
N PHE A 145 15.91 -1.83 17.56
CA PHE A 145 16.10 -2.83 16.51
C PHE A 145 17.28 -3.76 16.80
N LYS A 146 18.41 -3.23 17.25
CA LYS A 146 19.59 -4.03 17.62
C LYS A 146 19.36 -4.93 18.84
N GLN A 147 18.47 -4.55 19.76
CA GLN A 147 18.11 -5.39 20.90
C GLN A 147 17.26 -6.59 20.47
N VAL A 148 16.33 -6.38 19.54
CA VAL A 148 15.43 -7.44 19.06
C VAL A 148 16.11 -8.31 17.99
N PHE A 149 16.88 -7.70 17.09
CA PHE A 149 17.53 -8.35 15.95
C PHE A 149 19.04 -8.02 15.92
N PRO A 150 19.84 -8.60 16.82
CA PRO A 150 21.26 -8.25 16.98
C PRO A 150 22.13 -8.58 15.76
N VAL A 151 21.69 -9.53 14.92
CA VAL A 151 22.43 -10.01 13.76
C VAL A 151 21.97 -9.39 12.43
N ASN A 152 20.83 -8.69 12.42
CA ASN A 152 20.29 -8.09 11.20
C ASN A 152 20.79 -6.64 11.04
N PRO A 153 21.15 -6.21 9.82
CA PRO A 153 21.49 -4.82 9.58
C PRO A 153 20.25 -3.93 9.75
N TYR A 154 20.40 -2.86 10.51
CA TYR A 154 19.38 -1.81 10.58
C TYR A 154 19.42 -0.98 9.30
N SER A 155 18.31 -0.97 8.56
CA SER A 155 18.12 -0.16 7.36
C SER A 155 16.82 0.63 7.48
N TYR A 156 16.82 1.85 6.97
CA TYR A 156 15.63 2.71 6.92
C TYR A 156 15.67 3.58 5.66
N VAL A 157 14.49 4.01 5.24
CA VAL A 157 14.32 4.99 4.17
C VAL A 157 13.21 5.95 4.57
N PHE A 158 13.42 7.25 4.37
CA PHE A 158 12.34 8.22 4.53
C PHE A 158 11.39 8.13 3.35
N LYS A 159 10.09 8.08 3.63
CA LYS A 159 9.07 7.99 2.58
C LYS A 159 9.12 9.18 1.61
N ASP A 160 9.43 10.38 2.11
CA ASP A 160 9.61 11.58 1.28
C ASP A 160 10.77 11.43 0.29
N ASP A 161 11.88 10.84 0.71
CA ASP A 161 13.04 10.63 -0.16
C ASP A 161 12.78 9.51 -1.17
N GLN A 162 12.05 8.46 -0.77
CA GLN A 162 11.59 7.43 -1.69
C GLN A 162 10.65 8.02 -2.75
N ASN A 163 9.66 8.81 -2.35
CA ASN A 163 8.74 9.47 -3.27
C ASN A 163 9.51 10.38 -4.25
N LYS A 164 10.45 11.20 -3.76
CA LYS A 164 11.28 12.05 -4.65
C LYS A 164 12.00 11.22 -5.72
N ARG A 165 12.61 10.09 -5.35
CA ARG A 165 13.31 9.20 -6.29
C ARG A 165 12.38 8.64 -7.36
N GLU A 166 11.16 8.27 -6.99
CA GLU A 166 10.15 7.79 -7.95
C GLU A 166 9.77 8.88 -8.97
N TYR A 167 9.81 10.17 -8.59
CA TYR A 167 9.48 11.31 -9.45
C TYR A 167 10.67 12.00 -10.13
N GLU A 168 11.91 11.63 -9.84
CA GLU A 168 13.09 12.29 -10.42
C GLU A 168 13.11 12.22 -11.96
N ALA A 169 12.70 11.09 -12.53
CA ALA A 169 12.64 10.92 -13.98
C ALA A 169 11.59 11.85 -14.61
N GLU A 170 10.42 12.00 -13.98
CA GLU A 170 9.35 12.89 -14.43
C GLU A 170 9.76 14.36 -14.34
N ALA A 171 10.45 14.75 -13.26
CA ALA A 171 10.98 16.10 -13.08
C ALA A 171 11.98 16.46 -14.18
N LYS A 172 12.87 15.54 -14.57
CA LYS A 172 13.81 15.72 -15.68
C LYS A 172 13.09 15.85 -17.02
N TRP A 173 12.12 14.99 -17.29
CA TRP A 173 11.30 15.08 -18.51
C TRP A 173 10.55 16.41 -18.64
N LYS A 174 9.99 16.90 -17.53
CA LYS A 174 9.34 18.22 -17.47
C LYS A 174 10.30 19.35 -17.84
N GLN A 175 11.55 19.30 -17.38
CA GLN A 175 12.56 20.31 -17.72
C GLN A 175 12.92 20.29 -19.21
N ILE A 176 13.10 19.10 -19.80
CA ILE A 176 13.40 18.96 -21.22
C ILE A 176 12.25 19.49 -22.08
N MET A 177 11.01 19.13 -21.74
CA MET A 177 9.82 19.62 -22.44
C MET A 177 9.68 21.15 -22.35
N LEU A 178 9.93 21.72 -21.17
CA LEU A 178 9.87 23.17 -20.98
C LEU A 178 10.93 23.89 -21.82
N PHE A 179 12.16 23.37 -21.83
CA PHE A 179 13.24 23.95 -22.65
C PHE A 179 12.92 23.89 -24.14
N SER A 180 12.45 22.73 -24.62
CA SER A 180 12.01 22.56 -26.00
C SER A 180 10.85 23.50 -26.36
N ALA A 181 9.84 23.65 -25.49
CA ALA A 181 8.72 24.55 -25.71
C ALA A 181 9.18 26.02 -25.82
N ILE A 182 10.06 26.47 -24.92
CA ILE A 182 10.64 27.82 -24.97
C ILE A 182 11.42 28.03 -26.28
N LEU A 183 12.23 27.05 -26.68
CA LEU A 183 12.99 27.10 -27.93
C LEU A 183 12.08 27.16 -29.15
N THR A 184 11.02 26.35 -29.18
CA THR A 184 10.03 26.34 -30.25
C THR A 184 9.32 27.70 -30.36
N ILE A 185 8.86 28.26 -29.24
CA ILE A 185 8.24 29.60 -29.21
C ILE A 185 9.22 30.64 -29.75
N PHE A 186 10.48 30.60 -29.32
CA PHE A 186 11.51 31.54 -29.76
C PHE A 186 11.77 31.46 -31.28
N ILE A 187 11.89 30.25 -31.84
CA ILE A 187 12.07 30.04 -33.28
C ILE A 187 10.84 30.50 -34.07
N SER A 188 9.63 30.19 -33.59
CA SER A 188 8.38 30.64 -34.23
C SER A 188 8.27 32.17 -34.26
N CYS A 189 8.75 32.87 -33.23
CA CYS A 189 8.77 34.34 -33.22
C CYS A 189 9.83 34.96 -34.14
N ILE A 190 10.88 34.24 -34.54
CA ILE A 190 11.89 34.73 -35.51
C ILE A 190 11.42 34.49 -36.95
N GLY A 191 10.64 33.43 -37.19
CA GLY A 191 10.12 33.10 -38.52
C GLY A 191 8.87 33.88 -38.94
N LEU A 192 8.34 34.74 -38.05
CA LEU A 192 7.23 35.66 -38.30
C LEU A 192 7.78 37.05 -38.65
#